data_AF-A0A6A5XZ89-F1
#
_entry.id   AF-A0A6A5XZ89-F1
#
_cell.length_a   1.000
_cell.length_b   1.000
_cell.length_c   1.000
_cell.angle_alpha   90.00
_cell.angle_beta   90.00
_cell.angle_gamma   90.00
#
_symmetry.space_group_name_H-M   'P 1'
#
loop_
_entity.id
_entity.type
_entity.pdbx_description
1 polymer ?
#
loop_
_entity_poly.entity_id
_entity_poly.type
_entity_poly.pdbx_seq_one_letter_code
_entity_poly.pdbx_strand_id
1 'polypeptide(L)'
;MAPASSLILLILVSGVSKSLASTWTLPFSEHANIWHHLLQRAVVPGFPLAEQGSFSDFGLSTSCEQSLYQILKCDNYTAALADPVYHGSLNDIAMTDVVCDAGCSDSLRTIRRRVNGACASTPELFPGYPVIALIDSIWGGWNETCIKDPESGKYCNDVIESWSPVDDFKALPKDQLCSTCQKAKLAAMQLNPFGVYDSTIWKERYDYVVKTCALTGIVTTPTPSTIRFNSTEPDGCAKEDKYISRVGDTCDSIAQSNRVSSGTLYEINPSLIDCSSVGANLALCLPPRCEKLYQVKPSDNCTRIASLTDISWLNIISWNGMVDPWCSNIYGAQPSWGSTICVSPPGGAYNHTPGNGTGGGVGGPGGNGDGYAKEVVLPPAGSVLATNTTRSCGLFYTVQAGDTCRGILINSNTPSDLFLAINPSLGTADTCNSKLTAGLTYCLQPVKNWNDPLPISTPTPSPTRPAVSTSLSKTASTSARSSSKLVSGSSGFSSKVISTSTKSSARPASATTRSLV
;
A
#
# COMPACT_ATOMS: atom_id res chain seq x y z
N MET A 1 47.49 -12.42 -51.93
CA MET A 1 48.69 -13.24 -51.63
C MET A 1 48.88 -13.24 -50.12
N ALA A 2 48.74 -14.40 -49.47
CA ALA A 2 49.27 -14.64 -48.11
C ALA A 2 50.77 -15.04 -48.23
N PRO A 3 51.57 -15.05 -47.14
CA PRO A 3 51.55 -16.14 -46.13
C PRO A 3 51.66 -15.64 -44.65
N ALA A 4 50.99 -16.28 -43.66
CA ALA A 4 51.42 -17.38 -42.75
C ALA A 4 52.45 -16.96 -41.67
N SER A 5 52.53 -17.42 -40.42
CA SER A 5 51.72 -18.22 -39.46
C SER A 5 52.60 -18.39 -38.19
N SER A 6 51.99 -18.50 -36.98
CA SER A 6 52.42 -19.27 -35.76
C SER A 6 51.79 -18.61 -34.51
N LEU A 7 50.79 -19.09 -33.75
CA LEU A 7 50.33 -20.39 -33.23
C LEU A 7 50.71 -20.64 -31.74
N ILE A 8 49.71 -20.49 -30.86
CA ILE A 8 49.35 -21.30 -29.65
C ILE A 8 50.25 -21.30 -28.40
N LEU A 9 49.68 -20.95 -27.23
CA LEU A 9 49.52 -21.90 -26.09
C LEU A 9 48.45 -21.45 -25.06
N LEU A 10 47.34 -22.19 -25.03
CA LEU A 10 46.34 -22.27 -23.96
C LEU A 10 46.72 -23.48 -23.10
N ILE A 11 46.86 -23.34 -21.78
CA ILE A 11 46.96 -24.47 -20.85
C ILE A 11 45.77 -24.43 -19.89
N LEU A 12 44.94 -25.47 -19.99
CA LEU A 12 43.98 -25.94 -18.99
C LEU A 12 44.73 -26.60 -17.82
N VAL A 13 44.35 -26.32 -16.58
CA VAL A 13 44.34 -27.33 -15.51
C VAL A 13 43.14 -27.11 -14.60
N SER A 14 42.17 -28.03 -14.69
CA SER A 14 41.20 -28.33 -13.66
C SER A 14 41.63 -29.61 -12.92
N GLY A 15 41.51 -29.63 -11.59
CA GLY A 15 41.26 -30.88 -10.86
C GLY A 15 42.23 -31.32 -9.73
N VAL A 16 41.71 -31.21 -8.50
CA VAL A 16 41.84 -32.15 -7.36
C VAL A 16 43.05 -32.01 -6.41
N SER A 17 42.82 -31.44 -5.23
CA SER A 17 42.80 -32.26 -3.99
C SER A 17 42.11 -31.55 -2.81
N LYS A 18 41.12 -32.24 -2.24
CA LYS A 18 40.50 -31.91 -0.96
C LYS A 18 41.51 -32.12 0.16
N SER A 19 41.74 -31.12 1.01
CA SER A 19 41.82 -31.28 2.48
C SER A 19 42.33 -29.99 3.11
N LEU A 20 41.41 -29.20 3.68
CA LEU A 20 41.50 -28.56 5.00
C LEU A 20 40.32 -27.57 5.08
N ALA A 21 39.18 -28.11 5.51
CA ALA A 21 38.08 -27.29 6.00
C ALA A 21 38.45 -26.82 7.41
N SER A 22 38.61 -25.50 7.62
CA SER A 22 37.96 -24.80 8.73
C SER A 22 38.22 -23.29 8.70
N THR A 23 37.13 -22.57 8.99
CA THR A 23 37.03 -21.18 9.47
C THR A 23 37.06 -20.01 8.48
N TRP A 24 36.01 -19.19 8.59
CA TRP A 24 35.73 -17.87 8.01
C TRP A 24 34.96 -17.82 6.67
N THR A 25 33.63 -17.91 6.78
CA THR A 25 32.68 -17.46 5.77
C THR A 25 32.31 -15.99 6.01
N LEU A 26 32.69 -15.10 5.09
CA LEU A 26 32.07 -13.78 4.88
C LEU A 26 31.64 -13.67 3.40
N PRO A 27 30.51 -13.02 3.08
CA PRO A 27 29.88 -13.14 1.77
C PRO A 27 30.59 -12.28 0.71
N PHE A 28 31.05 -12.94 -0.33
CA PHE A 28 31.45 -12.35 -1.61
C PHE A 28 30.18 -11.93 -2.38
N SER A 29 29.81 -10.65 -2.39
CA SER A 29 28.88 -10.14 -3.42
C SER A 29 29.04 -8.66 -3.84
N GLU A 30 29.94 -7.86 -3.26
CA GLU A 30 30.10 -6.44 -3.66
C GLU A 30 31.39 -6.12 -4.44
N HIS A 31 32.38 -7.01 -4.43
CA HIS A 31 33.70 -6.69 -5.01
C HIS A 31 33.90 -7.15 -6.47
N ALA A 32 32.94 -7.87 -7.05
CA ALA A 32 33.05 -8.40 -8.42
C ALA A 32 32.64 -7.39 -9.50
N ASN A 33 31.86 -6.36 -9.17
CA ASN A 33 31.45 -5.33 -10.14
C ASN A 33 32.55 -4.26 -10.35
N ILE A 34 33.44 -4.07 -9.38
CA ILE A 34 34.38 -2.94 -9.34
C ILE A 34 35.57 -3.12 -10.31
N TRP A 35 35.95 -4.36 -10.65
CA TRP A 35 37.07 -4.63 -11.55
C TRP A 35 36.70 -4.64 -13.05
N HIS A 36 35.42 -4.69 -13.40
CA HIS A 36 34.98 -4.53 -14.79
C HIS A 36 34.96 -3.05 -15.25
N HIS A 37 34.85 -2.10 -14.32
CA HIS A 37 34.79 -0.67 -14.64
C HIS A 37 36.14 -0.02 -14.94
N LEU A 38 37.26 -0.54 -14.42
CA LEU A 38 38.58 0.06 -14.62
C LEU A 38 39.23 -0.26 -15.98
N LEU A 39 38.70 -1.22 -16.75
CA LEU A 39 39.24 -1.62 -18.06
C LEU A 39 38.40 -1.21 -19.28
N GLN A 40 37.33 -0.41 -19.11
CA GLN A 40 36.59 0.21 -20.20
C GLN A 40 36.57 1.74 -20.06
N ARG A 41 37.74 2.38 -20.15
CA ARG A 41 37.86 3.86 -20.20
C ARG A 41 37.43 4.50 -21.54
N ALA A 42 36.49 3.89 -22.25
CA ALA A 42 35.91 4.47 -23.46
C ALA A 42 34.45 4.03 -23.58
N VAL A 43 33.56 5.02 -23.55
CA VAL A 43 32.09 4.92 -23.65
C VAL A 43 31.40 4.64 -22.32
N VAL A 44 30.93 5.71 -21.67
CA VAL A 44 29.83 5.63 -20.71
C VAL A 44 28.56 5.28 -21.50
N PRO A 45 27.97 4.08 -21.33
CA PRO A 45 26.84 3.63 -22.14
C PRO A 45 25.60 4.53 -21.92
N GLY A 46 25.51 5.13 -20.73
CA GLY A 46 24.41 6.00 -20.33
C GLY A 46 23.14 5.24 -19.96
N PHE A 47 22.14 5.99 -19.50
CA PHE A 47 20.81 5.46 -19.14
C PHE A 47 19.72 6.43 -19.61
N PRO A 48 18.52 5.96 -19.99
CA PRO A 48 17.41 6.85 -20.30
C PRO A 48 16.71 7.33 -19.02
N LEU A 49 15.96 8.44 -19.08
CA LEU A 49 15.10 8.86 -17.96
C LEU A 49 13.97 7.86 -17.69
N ALA A 50 13.53 7.15 -18.73
CA ALA A 50 12.54 6.09 -18.63
C ALA A 50 12.73 5.04 -19.72
N GLU A 51 12.24 3.83 -19.47
CA GLU A 51 12.27 2.75 -20.46
C GLU A 51 11.30 3.03 -21.61
N GLN A 52 11.63 2.52 -22.79
CA GLN A 52 10.81 2.73 -23.98
C GLN A 52 9.40 2.17 -23.79
N GLY A 53 8.38 3.02 -23.99
CA GLY A 53 6.97 2.66 -23.85
C GLY A 53 6.42 2.77 -22.42
N SER A 54 7.23 3.15 -21.43
CA SER A 54 6.77 3.31 -20.05
C SER A 54 5.69 4.39 -19.84
N PHE A 55 5.46 5.25 -20.85
CA PHE A 55 4.56 6.40 -20.77
C PHE A 55 3.47 6.41 -21.86
N SER A 56 3.24 5.28 -22.54
CA SER A 56 2.31 5.20 -23.66
C SER A 56 0.88 5.62 -23.32
N ASP A 57 0.47 5.46 -22.06
CA ASP A 57 -0.90 5.71 -21.59
C ASP A 57 -1.03 7.06 -20.83
N PHE A 58 0.04 7.85 -20.77
CA PHE A 58 0.08 9.12 -20.01
C PHE A 58 -0.35 10.34 -20.84
N GLY A 59 -0.79 10.13 -22.10
CA GLY A 59 -1.31 11.22 -22.95
C GLY A 59 -0.26 12.25 -23.37
N LEU A 60 1.04 11.92 -23.30
CA LEU A 60 2.13 12.77 -23.75
C LEU A 60 2.16 12.87 -25.28
N SER A 61 2.66 13.99 -25.80
CA SER A 61 2.97 14.06 -27.23
C SER A 61 4.08 13.08 -27.58
N THR A 62 4.05 12.49 -28.78
CA THR A 62 5.09 11.56 -29.25
C THR A 62 6.49 12.16 -29.14
N SER A 63 6.64 13.46 -29.42
CA SER A 63 7.91 14.18 -29.27
C SER A 63 8.36 14.31 -27.81
N CYS A 64 7.42 14.56 -26.89
CA CYS A 64 7.70 14.61 -25.46
C CYS A 64 8.15 13.25 -24.94
N GLU A 65 7.39 12.21 -25.24
CA GLU A 65 7.68 10.83 -24.83
C GLU A 65 9.04 10.35 -25.36
N GLN A 66 9.32 10.57 -26.66
CA GLN A 66 10.62 10.23 -27.25
C GLN A 66 11.80 10.98 -26.61
N SER A 67 11.56 12.20 -26.09
CA SER A 67 12.62 12.95 -25.40
C SER A 67 13.02 12.33 -24.05
N LEU A 68 12.09 11.63 -23.38
CA LEU A 68 12.32 10.94 -22.11
C LEU A 68 13.08 9.62 -22.30
N TYR A 69 12.98 9.01 -23.48
CA TYR A 69 13.69 7.77 -23.82
C TYR A 69 15.12 7.99 -24.32
N GLN A 70 15.57 9.25 -24.40
CA GLN A 70 16.92 9.55 -24.82
C GLN A 70 17.93 9.19 -23.73
N ILE A 71 19.03 8.58 -24.16
CA ILE A 71 20.14 8.19 -23.28
C ILE A 71 20.82 9.45 -22.73
N LEU A 72 20.80 9.59 -21.41
CA LEU A 72 21.71 10.44 -20.64
C LEU A 72 23.10 9.83 -20.68
N LYS A 73 24.06 10.56 -21.26
CA LYS A 73 25.47 10.17 -21.30
C LYS A 73 26.15 10.49 -19.96
N CYS A 74 25.65 9.85 -18.92
CA CYS A 74 26.11 9.94 -17.55
C CYS A 74 26.38 8.54 -17.02
N ASP A 75 27.24 8.43 -16.02
CA ASP A 75 27.38 7.17 -15.30
C ASP A 75 26.04 6.77 -14.67
N ASN A 76 25.76 5.47 -14.62
CA ASN A 76 24.47 4.96 -14.12
C ASN A 76 24.18 5.39 -12.68
N TYR A 77 25.20 5.63 -11.86
CA TYR A 77 25.02 6.15 -10.51
C TYR A 77 24.30 7.50 -10.49
N THR A 78 24.43 8.30 -11.55
CA THR A 78 23.77 9.61 -11.67
C THR A 78 22.25 9.49 -11.56
N ALA A 79 21.65 8.36 -11.93
CA ALA A 79 20.22 8.13 -11.77
C ALA A 79 19.78 8.19 -10.30
N ALA A 80 20.61 7.70 -9.37
CA ALA A 80 20.33 7.72 -7.93
C ALA A 80 20.36 9.15 -7.33
N LEU A 81 20.91 10.13 -8.06
CA LEU A 81 20.88 11.53 -7.65
C LEU A 81 19.49 12.18 -7.80
N ALA A 82 18.49 11.45 -8.30
CA ALA A 82 17.09 11.86 -8.25
C ALA A 82 16.46 11.73 -6.85
N ASP A 83 17.04 10.89 -5.97
CA ASP A 83 16.45 10.57 -4.68
C ASP A 83 16.43 11.81 -3.75
N PRO A 84 15.33 12.05 -3.00
CA PRO A 84 15.20 13.19 -2.12
C PRO A 84 15.98 12.97 -0.82
N VAL A 85 17.31 12.89 -0.91
CA VAL A 85 18.23 12.65 0.22
C VAL A 85 19.30 13.73 0.30
N TYR A 86 20.07 13.72 1.39
CA TYR A 86 21.30 14.52 1.43
C TYR A 86 22.37 13.86 0.54
N HIS A 87 22.77 14.52 -0.54
CA HIS A 87 23.82 14.01 -1.41
C HIS A 87 25.21 14.37 -0.87
N GLY A 88 25.80 13.47 -0.08
CA GLY A 88 27.15 13.60 0.48
C GLY A 88 28.26 13.24 -0.50
N SER A 89 29.45 12.94 0.02
CA SER A 89 30.57 12.49 -0.81
C SER A 89 30.38 11.03 -1.21
N LEU A 90 30.94 10.67 -2.38
CA LEU A 90 30.89 9.29 -2.87
C LEU A 90 32.00 8.42 -2.25
N ASN A 91 32.88 9.02 -1.43
CA ASN A 91 34.03 8.36 -0.81
C ASN A 91 34.98 7.65 -1.80
N ASP A 92 34.91 8.01 -3.09
CA ASP A 92 35.80 7.54 -4.15
C ASP A 92 35.95 8.65 -5.21
N ILE A 93 37.14 9.24 -5.28
CA ILE A 93 37.44 10.35 -6.19
C ILE A 93 37.31 9.91 -7.66
N ALA A 94 37.71 8.68 -8.01
CA ALA A 94 37.62 8.21 -9.38
C ALA A 94 36.15 8.03 -9.81
N MET A 95 35.31 7.55 -8.88
CA MET A 95 33.87 7.50 -9.10
C MET A 95 33.26 8.90 -9.22
N THR A 96 33.62 9.82 -8.31
CA THR A 96 33.14 11.20 -8.35
C THR A 96 33.56 11.91 -9.63
N ASP A 97 34.78 11.70 -10.13
CA ASP A 97 35.24 12.26 -11.41
C ASP A 97 34.39 11.76 -12.59
N VAL A 98 33.99 10.48 -12.59
CA VAL A 98 33.16 9.88 -13.64
C VAL A 98 31.71 10.37 -13.58
N VAL A 99 31.12 10.46 -12.38
CA VAL A 99 29.76 10.99 -12.18
C VAL A 99 29.70 12.49 -12.52
N CYS A 100 30.72 13.24 -12.11
CA CYS A 100 30.81 14.69 -12.28
C CYS A 100 31.51 15.12 -13.57
N ASP A 101 31.63 14.22 -14.55
CA ASP A 101 32.21 14.52 -15.85
C ASP A 101 31.46 15.65 -16.55
N ALA A 102 32.18 16.50 -17.27
CA ALA A 102 31.60 17.62 -18.00
C ALA A 102 30.63 17.16 -19.10
N GLY A 103 30.88 16.00 -19.71
CA GLY A 103 29.99 15.38 -20.70
C GLY A 103 28.65 14.97 -20.10
N CYS A 104 28.64 14.51 -18.84
CA CYS A 104 27.39 14.24 -18.12
C CYS A 104 26.60 15.53 -17.86
N SER A 105 27.26 16.59 -17.37
CA SER A 105 26.63 17.91 -17.17
C SER A 105 26.01 18.45 -18.47
N ASP A 106 26.73 18.34 -19.59
CA ASP A 106 26.26 18.73 -20.91
C ASP A 106 25.06 17.89 -21.39
N SER A 107 25.07 16.59 -21.11
CA SER A 107 23.97 15.67 -21.44
C SER A 107 22.70 16.01 -20.65
N LEU A 108 22.81 16.20 -19.34
CA LEU A 108 21.70 16.59 -18.48
C LEU A 108 21.08 17.92 -18.95
N ARG A 109 21.91 18.94 -19.19
CA ARG A 109 21.44 20.25 -19.70
C ARG A 109 20.76 20.13 -21.07
N THR A 110 21.30 19.29 -21.94
CA THR A 110 20.73 19.06 -23.29
C THR A 110 19.37 18.39 -23.21
N ILE A 111 19.23 17.32 -22.43
CA ILE A 111 17.98 16.59 -22.26
C ILE A 111 16.94 17.46 -21.57
N ARG A 112 17.31 18.18 -20.51
CA ARG A 112 16.45 19.16 -19.84
C ARG A 112 15.84 20.17 -20.82
N ARG A 113 16.66 20.77 -21.69
CA ARG A 113 16.17 21.70 -22.73
C ARG A 113 15.23 21.00 -23.72
N ARG A 114 15.53 19.77 -24.12
CA ARG A 114 14.70 18.99 -25.06
C ARG A 114 13.34 18.65 -24.45
N VAL A 115 13.30 18.15 -23.22
CA VAL A 115 12.08 17.86 -22.47
C VAL A 115 11.24 19.13 -22.34
N ASN A 116 11.84 20.24 -21.90
CA ASN A 116 11.13 21.52 -21.75
C ASN A 116 10.49 22.02 -23.05
N GLY A 117 11.14 21.81 -24.20
CA GLY A 117 10.59 22.19 -25.50
C GLY A 117 9.55 21.19 -26.05
N ALA A 118 9.88 19.90 -26.03
CA ALA A 118 9.07 18.84 -26.64
C ALA A 118 7.78 18.56 -25.86
N CYS A 119 7.79 18.82 -24.55
CA CYS A 119 6.63 18.65 -23.67
C CYS A 119 5.82 19.93 -23.49
N ALA A 120 6.09 21.02 -24.21
CA ALA A 120 5.38 22.29 -24.02
C ALA A 120 3.85 22.18 -24.19
N SER A 121 3.37 21.27 -25.06
CA SER A 121 1.94 21.00 -25.26
C SER A 121 1.34 19.97 -24.31
N THR A 122 2.18 19.16 -23.66
CA THR A 122 1.81 18.13 -22.67
C THR A 122 2.80 18.23 -21.50
N PRO A 123 2.75 19.35 -20.74
CA PRO A 123 3.81 19.72 -19.81
C PRO A 123 3.82 18.90 -18.52
N GLU A 124 2.75 18.15 -18.28
CA GLU A 124 2.56 17.34 -17.09
C GLU A 124 2.48 15.86 -17.48
N LEU A 125 3.13 15.02 -16.67
CA LEU A 125 3.05 13.57 -16.80
C LEU A 125 1.67 13.08 -16.32
N PHE A 126 1.21 13.64 -15.22
CA PHE A 126 -0.14 13.55 -14.67
C PHE A 126 -0.44 14.86 -13.93
N PRO A 127 -1.71 15.18 -13.62
CA PRO A 127 -2.09 16.47 -13.06
C PRO A 127 -1.21 16.91 -11.91
N GLY A 128 -0.47 17.99 -12.11
CA GLY A 128 0.40 18.58 -11.11
C GLY A 128 1.80 17.99 -10.96
N TYR A 129 2.19 17.02 -11.78
CA TYR A 129 3.57 16.55 -11.90
C TYR A 129 4.16 16.97 -13.24
N PRO A 130 4.96 18.05 -13.29
CA PRO A 130 5.59 18.50 -14.51
C PRO A 130 6.56 17.44 -15.06
N VAL A 131 6.52 17.16 -16.36
CA VAL A 131 7.44 16.20 -16.99
C VAL A 131 8.91 16.61 -16.76
N ILE A 132 9.18 17.92 -16.71
CA ILE A 132 10.53 18.46 -16.46
C ILE A 132 11.07 18.09 -15.07
N ALA A 133 10.22 17.73 -14.11
CA ALA A 133 10.66 17.32 -12.77
C ALA A 133 11.52 16.04 -12.79
N LEU A 134 11.31 15.15 -13.76
CA LEU A 134 12.08 13.90 -13.89
C LEU A 134 13.58 14.13 -14.12
N ILE A 135 13.93 15.17 -14.87
CA ILE A 135 15.33 15.53 -15.16
C ILE A 135 15.85 16.56 -14.16
N ASP A 136 14.98 17.45 -13.66
CA ASP A 136 15.39 18.48 -12.70
C ASP A 136 15.73 17.88 -11.33
N SER A 137 15.14 16.74 -10.93
CA SER A 137 15.54 16.00 -9.72
C SER A 137 16.98 15.51 -9.80
N ILE A 138 17.33 14.81 -10.89
CA ILE A 138 18.70 14.34 -11.15
C ILE A 138 19.68 15.51 -11.24
N TRP A 139 19.30 16.58 -11.95
CA TRP A 139 20.14 17.78 -12.09
C TRP A 139 20.39 18.47 -10.75
N GLY A 140 19.39 18.52 -9.88
CA GLY A 140 19.51 19.03 -8.51
C GLY A 140 20.54 18.26 -7.71
N GLY A 141 20.40 16.93 -7.63
CA GLY A 141 21.35 16.08 -6.92
C GLY A 141 22.76 16.12 -7.53
N TRP A 142 22.89 16.17 -8.86
CA TRP A 142 24.18 16.33 -9.53
C TRP A 142 24.88 17.64 -9.16
N ASN A 143 24.16 18.77 -9.17
CA ASN A 143 24.73 20.06 -8.77
C ASN A 143 25.15 20.07 -7.30
N GLU A 144 24.48 19.31 -6.45
CA GLU A 144 24.82 19.13 -5.05
C GLU A 144 26.05 18.24 -4.81
N THR A 145 26.23 17.20 -5.63
CA THR A 145 27.35 16.25 -5.53
C THR A 145 28.64 16.81 -6.13
N CYS A 146 28.52 17.51 -7.27
CA CYS A 146 29.66 17.83 -8.13
C CYS A 146 30.29 19.21 -7.91
N ILE A 147 30.00 19.83 -6.77
CA ILE A 147 30.60 21.12 -6.39
C ILE A 147 32.09 20.94 -6.15
N LYS A 148 32.92 21.74 -6.81
CA LYS A 148 34.36 21.83 -6.54
C LYS A 148 34.71 23.13 -5.85
N ASP A 149 35.64 23.05 -4.92
CA ASP A 149 36.31 24.22 -4.37
C ASP A 149 37.19 24.85 -5.45
N PRO A 150 36.98 26.12 -5.84
CA PRO A 150 37.77 26.75 -6.91
C PRO A 150 39.24 26.95 -6.54
N GLU A 151 39.58 26.98 -5.25
CA GLU A 151 40.96 27.17 -4.79
C GLU A 151 41.75 25.86 -4.82
N SER A 152 41.21 24.79 -4.21
CA SER A 152 41.90 23.49 -4.13
C SER A 152 41.60 22.52 -5.27
N GLY A 153 40.53 22.75 -6.04
CA GLY A 153 40.04 21.83 -7.07
C GLY A 153 39.39 20.55 -6.51
N LYS A 154 39.30 20.41 -5.19
CA LYS A 154 38.70 19.24 -4.53
C LYS A 154 37.18 19.31 -4.55
N TYR A 155 36.52 18.15 -4.52
CA TYR A 155 35.07 18.11 -4.34
C TYR A 155 34.70 18.59 -2.95
N CYS A 156 33.71 19.46 -2.89
CA CYS A 156 33.31 20.09 -1.64
C CYS A 156 32.71 19.12 -0.64
N ASN A 157 32.04 18.06 -1.12
CA ASN A 157 31.55 17.02 -0.23
C ASN A 157 32.70 16.27 0.45
N ASP A 158 33.79 15.95 -0.26
CA ASP A 158 35.00 15.34 0.32
C ASP A 158 35.67 16.29 1.34
N VAL A 159 35.70 17.60 1.03
CA VAL A 159 36.25 18.60 1.96
C VAL A 159 35.43 18.67 3.24
N ILE A 160 34.10 18.71 3.14
CA ILE A 160 33.19 18.78 4.30
C ILE A 160 33.29 17.49 5.13
N GLU A 161 33.31 16.32 4.48
CA GLU A 161 33.41 15.01 5.16
C GLU A 161 34.77 14.81 5.84
N SER A 162 35.82 15.52 5.41
CA SER A 162 37.14 15.47 6.04
C SER A 162 37.24 16.18 7.39
N TRP A 163 36.24 16.96 7.79
CA TRP A 163 36.25 17.69 9.06
C TRP A 163 35.96 16.78 10.25
N SER A 164 36.52 17.12 11.41
CA SER A 164 36.23 16.41 12.66
C SER A 164 34.73 16.44 12.95
N PRO A 165 34.08 15.30 13.25
CA PRO A 165 32.67 15.26 13.61
C PRO A 165 32.37 16.14 14.83
N VAL A 166 31.24 16.83 14.79
CA VAL A 166 30.71 17.63 15.90
C VAL A 166 29.26 17.23 16.19
N ASP A 167 28.87 17.23 17.47
CA ASP A 167 27.50 16.89 17.90
C ASP A 167 26.48 17.99 17.57
N ASP A 168 26.93 19.25 17.50
CA ASP A 168 26.14 20.40 17.08
C ASP A 168 26.82 21.09 15.90
N PHE A 169 26.08 21.31 14.81
CA PHE A 169 26.55 22.06 13.64
C PHE A 169 27.11 23.44 14.00
N LYS A 170 26.55 24.09 15.02
CA LYS A 170 27.00 25.42 15.48
C LYS A 170 28.37 25.40 16.17
N ALA A 171 28.86 24.22 16.53
CA ALA A 171 30.19 24.02 17.12
C ALA A 171 31.30 23.90 16.06
N LEU A 172 30.96 23.83 14.77
CA LEU A 172 31.97 23.85 13.71
C LEU A 172 32.83 25.13 13.79
N PRO A 173 34.16 25.02 13.60
CA PRO A 173 35.05 26.17 13.44
C PRO A 173 34.53 27.19 12.41
N LYS A 174 34.75 28.47 12.69
CA LYS A 174 34.24 29.56 11.85
C LYS A 174 34.78 29.50 10.42
N ASP A 175 36.01 29.09 10.23
CA ASP A 175 36.64 28.88 8.92
C ASP A 175 35.97 27.75 8.13
N GLN A 176 35.51 26.68 8.79
CA GLN A 176 34.74 25.61 8.16
C GLN A 176 33.31 26.06 7.83
N LEU A 177 32.61 26.69 8.77
CA LEU A 177 31.28 27.28 8.56
C LEU A 177 31.26 28.27 7.40
N CYS A 178 32.30 29.09 7.28
CA CYS A 178 32.41 30.15 6.27
C CYS A 178 33.21 29.72 5.03
N SER A 179 33.61 28.46 4.95
CA SER A 179 34.34 27.92 3.80
C SER A 179 33.51 28.03 2.52
N THR A 180 34.20 28.11 1.37
CA THR A 180 33.54 28.12 0.06
C THR A 180 32.65 26.90 -0.12
N CYS A 181 33.13 25.73 0.29
CA CYS A 181 32.38 24.48 0.20
C CYS A 181 31.11 24.44 1.05
N GLN A 182 31.15 24.87 2.31
CA GLN A 182 29.96 24.86 3.16
C GLN A 182 28.87 25.77 2.60
N LYS A 183 29.26 26.98 2.18
CA LYS A 183 28.33 27.97 1.59
C LYS A 183 27.74 27.45 0.27
N ALA A 184 28.58 26.90 -0.61
CA ALA A 184 28.14 26.37 -1.90
C ALA A 184 27.22 25.15 -1.74
N LYS A 185 27.51 24.24 -0.81
CA LYS A 185 26.66 23.07 -0.53
C LYS A 185 25.28 23.50 -0.05
N LEU A 186 25.20 24.39 0.94
CA LEU A 186 23.91 24.87 1.45
C LEU A 186 23.13 25.69 0.42
N ALA A 187 23.83 26.45 -0.44
CA ALA A 187 23.20 27.16 -1.56
C ALA A 187 22.64 26.19 -2.61
N ALA A 188 23.39 25.14 -2.98
CA ALA A 188 22.93 24.14 -3.93
C ALA A 188 21.71 23.37 -3.40
N MET A 189 21.72 22.99 -2.12
CA MET A 189 20.57 22.39 -1.45
C MET A 189 19.35 23.33 -1.47
N GLN A 190 19.55 24.62 -1.16
CA GLN A 190 18.48 25.62 -1.20
C GLN A 190 17.86 25.78 -2.59
N LEU A 191 18.68 25.67 -3.65
CA LEU A 191 18.26 25.74 -5.04
C LEU A 191 17.64 24.44 -5.57
N ASN A 192 17.76 23.32 -4.85
CA ASN A 192 17.21 22.03 -5.26
C ASN A 192 15.79 21.81 -4.67
N PRO A 193 14.72 22.10 -5.43
CA PRO A 193 13.34 21.86 -4.97
C PRO A 193 12.96 20.40 -4.74
N PHE A 194 13.80 19.45 -5.16
CA PHE A 194 13.57 18.01 -5.04
C PHE A 194 14.42 17.36 -3.93
N GLY A 195 15.32 18.13 -3.32
CA GLY A 195 16.18 17.67 -2.24
C GLY A 195 15.56 17.89 -0.86
N VAL A 196 16.36 17.66 0.18
CA VAL A 196 15.90 17.67 1.59
C VAL A 196 15.92 19.05 2.25
N TYR A 197 16.22 20.13 1.51
CA TYR A 197 16.48 21.46 2.11
C TYR A 197 15.29 22.05 2.86
N ASP A 198 14.06 21.79 2.41
CA ASP A 198 12.82 22.28 3.05
C ASP A 198 12.54 21.60 4.41
N SER A 199 13.31 20.58 4.80
CA SER A 199 13.28 20.10 6.18
C SER A 199 13.85 21.16 7.14
N THR A 200 13.32 21.19 8.36
CA THR A 200 13.61 22.26 9.35
C THR A 200 15.10 22.44 9.64
N ILE A 201 15.89 21.37 9.57
CA ILE A 201 17.31 21.41 9.98
C ILE A 201 18.22 22.12 8.97
N TRP A 202 18.02 21.98 7.66
CA TRP A 202 18.98 22.49 6.67
C TRP A 202 18.83 23.99 6.43
N LYS A 203 17.58 24.48 6.43
CA LYS A 203 17.31 25.90 6.39
C LYS A 203 17.93 26.63 7.59
N GLU A 204 17.77 26.09 8.80
CA GLU A 204 18.36 26.67 10.02
C GLU A 204 19.89 26.71 9.95
N ARG A 205 20.52 25.67 9.39
CA ARG A 205 21.98 25.63 9.18
C ARG A 205 22.41 26.72 8.21
N TYR A 206 21.67 26.96 7.13
CA TYR A 206 22.03 28.02 6.18
C TYR A 206 21.82 29.42 6.75
N ASP A 207 20.73 29.65 7.48
CA ASP A 207 20.50 30.91 8.22
C ASP A 207 21.64 31.18 9.21
N TYR A 208 22.11 30.15 9.92
CA TYR A 208 23.21 30.26 10.86
C TYR A 208 24.53 30.61 10.17
N VAL A 209 24.84 30.00 9.02
CA VAL A 209 26.03 30.32 8.21
C VAL A 209 25.95 31.75 7.68
N VAL A 210 24.83 32.17 7.11
CA VAL A 210 24.62 33.53 6.60
C VAL A 210 24.88 34.56 7.70
N LYS A 211 24.33 34.35 8.90
CA LYS A 211 24.55 35.21 10.06
C LYS A 211 26.01 35.22 10.53
N THR A 212 26.60 34.04 10.72
CA THR A 212 27.95 33.88 11.31
C THR A 212 29.04 34.41 10.39
N CYS A 213 28.84 34.26 9.08
CA CYS A 213 29.77 34.68 8.04
C CYS A 213 29.47 36.09 7.51
N ALA A 214 28.50 36.80 8.09
CA ALA A 214 28.09 38.15 7.71
C ALA A 214 27.79 38.29 6.20
N LEU A 215 27.12 37.29 5.62
CA LEU A 215 26.76 37.29 4.20
C LEU A 215 25.55 38.21 3.99
N THR A 216 25.59 39.00 2.91
CA THR A 216 24.51 39.93 2.54
C THR A 216 23.86 39.50 1.22
N GLY A 217 22.56 39.77 1.07
CA GLY A 217 21.82 39.46 -0.16
C GLY A 217 21.58 37.97 -0.42
N ILE A 218 21.84 37.09 0.54
CA ILE A 218 21.62 35.64 0.42
C ILE A 218 20.16 35.31 0.73
N VAL A 219 19.52 34.54 -0.15
CA VAL A 219 18.19 33.98 0.05
C VAL A 219 18.35 32.58 0.64
N THR A 220 17.78 32.36 1.82
CA THR A 220 17.78 31.05 2.50
C THR A 220 16.40 30.40 2.52
N THR A 221 15.37 31.06 2.01
CA THR A 221 14.03 30.46 1.87
C THR A 221 14.09 29.30 0.86
N PRO A 222 13.52 28.13 1.14
CA PRO A 222 13.51 26.99 0.22
C PRO A 222 12.98 27.37 -1.17
N THR A 223 13.62 26.86 -2.22
CA THR A 223 13.09 27.01 -3.59
C THR A 223 11.81 26.18 -3.69
N PRO A 224 10.66 26.78 -4.04
CA PRO A 224 9.41 26.04 -4.08
C PRO A 224 9.46 24.91 -5.12
N SER A 225 8.97 23.72 -4.77
CA SER A 225 8.85 22.64 -5.74
C SER A 225 7.99 23.04 -6.93
N THR A 226 8.33 22.61 -8.15
CA THR A 226 7.47 22.77 -9.33
C THR A 226 6.39 21.72 -9.38
N ILE A 227 6.58 20.61 -8.66
CA ILE A 227 5.54 19.61 -8.43
C ILE A 227 4.46 20.26 -7.58
N ARG A 228 3.29 20.36 -8.17
CA ARG A 228 2.12 21.06 -7.68
C ARG A 228 0.94 20.19 -8.00
N PHE A 229 0.65 19.21 -7.17
CA PHE A 229 -0.61 18.48 -7.26
C PHE A 229 -1.73 19.48 -7.02
N ASN A 230 -2.28 20.02 -8.11
CA ASN A 230 -3.52 20.75 -8.06
C ASN A 230 -4.51 19.71 -7.56
N SER A 231 -5.06 19.94 -6.36
CA SER A 231 -6.05 19.07 -5.74
C SER A 231 -7.33 19.13 -6.57
N THR A 232 -7.29 18.56 -7.76
CA THR A 232 -8.48 18.20 -8.49
C THR A 232 -8.88 16.90 -7.82
N GLU A 233 -9.76 17.10 -6.84
CA GLU A 233 -10.70 16.13 -6.29
C GLU A 233 -10.77 14.85 -7.15
N PRO A 234 -10.58 13.66 -6.57
CA PRO A 234 -11.11 12.45 -7.20
C PRO A 234 -12.59 12.70 -7.46
N ASP A 235 -13.00 12.74 -8.73
CA ASP A 235 -14.41 12.87 -9.13
C ASP A 235 -15.22 11.82 -8.33
N GLY A 236 -16.09 12.27 -7.40
CA GLY A 236 -16.90 11.40 -6.55
C GLY A 236 -16.70 11.52 -5.04
N CYS A 237 -15.85 12.42 -4.57
CA CYS A 237 -15.65 12.68 -3.15
C CYS A 237 -16.76 13.54 -2.53
N ALA A 238 -17.67 12.93 -1.77
CA ALA A 238 -18.74 13.67 -1.10
C ALA A 238 -18.15 14.80 -0.22
N LYS A 239 -18.80 15.98 -0.20
CA LYS A 239 -18.31 17.15 0.55
C LYS A 239 -18.06 16.88 2.04
N GLU A 240 -18.76 15.90 2.62
CA GLU A 240 -18.69 15.53 4.03
C GLU A 240 -17.52 14.59 4.37
N ASP A 241 -16.87 14.03 3.34
CA ASP A 241 -15.73 13.11 3.46
C ASP A 241 -14.41 13.79 3.06
N LYS A 242 -14.27 15.07 3.41
CA LYS A 242 -13.08 15.87 3.07
C LYS A 242 -12.26 16.22 4.32
N TYR A 243 -10.95 16.22 4.16
CA TYR A 243 -9.99 16.68 5.16
C TYR A 243 -9.05 17.71 4.53
N ILE A 244 -8.82 18.83 5.23
CA ILE A 244 -7.82 19.82 4.82
C ILE A 244 -6.59 19.62 5.70
N SER A 245 -5.48 19.23 5.09
CA SER A 245 -4.23 18.97 5.81
C SER A 245 -3.64 20.23 6.44
N ARG A 246 -2.89 20.01 7.51
CA ARG A 246 -2.24 21.02 8.35
C ARG A 246 -0.75 20.74 8.40
N VAL A 247 0.01 21.77 8.77
CA VAL A 247 1.45 21.63 9.01
C VAL A 247 1.68 20.58 10.10
N GLY A 248 2.52 19.58 9.81
CA GLY A 248 2.88 18.50 10.72
C GLY A 248 1.97 17.27 10.64
N ASP A 249 0.99 17.24 9.73
CA ASP A 249 0.21 16.03 9.49
C ASP A 249 1.03 14.92 8.84
N THR A 250 0.70 13.68 9.20
CA THR A 250 1.16 12.44 8.57
C THR A 250 -0.06 11.64 8.13
N CYS A 251 0.09 10.66 7.24
CA CYS A 251 -1.02 9.76 6.92
C CYS A 251 -1.55 9.05 8.16
N ASP A 252 -0.67 8.71 9.10
CA ASP A 252 -1.07 8.08 10.36
C ASP A 252 -1.84 9.04 11.27
N SER A 253 -1.41 10.31 11.41
CA SER A 253 -2.16 11.27 12.23
C SER A 253 -3.54 11.58 11.64
N ILE A 254 -3.64 11.69 10.31
CA ILE A 254 -4.91 11.89 9.60
C ILE A 254 -5.79 10.64 9.73
N ALA A 255 -5.22 9.46 9.51
CA ALA A 255 -5.93 8.19 9.61
C ALA A 255 -6.51 7.95 11.01
N GLN A 256 -5.70 8.17 12.05
CA GLN A 256 -6.11 8.02 13.44
C GLN A 256 -7.22 9.00 13.83
N SER A 257 -7.08 10.28 13.47
CA SER A 257 -8.05 11.32 13.82
C SER A 257 -9.39 11.17 13.09
N ASN A 258 -9.38 10.61 11.88
CA ASN A 258 -10.58 10.43 11.06
C ASN A 258 -11.11 8.99 11.06
N ARG A 259 -10.45 8.06 11.76
CA ARG A 259 -10.79 6.63 11.82
C ARG A 259 -10.82 5.95 10.46
N VAL A 260 -9.78 6.13 9.67
CA VAL A 260 -9.66 5.53 8.33
C VAL A 260 -8.35 4.74 8.20
N SER A 261 -8.21 3.96 7.13
CA SER A 261 -6.93 3.31 6.80
C SER A 261 -5.97 4.32 6.19
N SER A 262 -4.72 4.36 6.68
CA SER A 262 -3.65 5.18 6.11
C SER A 262 -3.31 4.77 4.67
N GLY A 263 -3.27 3.46 4.40
CA GLY A 263 -3.04 2.93 3.06
C GLY A 263 -4.15 3.28 2.07
N THR A 264 -5.43 3.15 2.46
CA THR A 264 -6.54 3.60 1.59
C THR A 264 -6.55 5.11 1.44
N LEU A 265 -6.20 5.88 2.48
CA LEU A 265 -6.06 7.33 2.39
C LEU A 265 -5.00 7.71 1.34
N TYR A 266 -3.84 7.04 1.35
CA TYR A 266 -2.79 7.23 0.36
C TYR A 266 -3.29 6.87 -1.05
N GLU A 267 -3.89 5.69 -1.21
CA GLU A 267 -4.35 5.15 -2.49
C GLU A 267 -5.33 6.08 -3.22
N ILE A 268 -6.30 6.66 -2.51
CA ILE A 268 -7.36 7.46 -3.14
C ILE A 268 -7.02 8.95 -3.27
N ASN A 269 -5.85 9.38 -2.79
CA ASN A 269 -5.40 10.77 -2.84
C ASN A 269 -4.07 10.90 -3.59
N PRO A 270 -4.10 11.02 -4.93
CA PRO A 270 -2.88 11.16 -5.72
C PRO A 270 -2.00 12.37 -5.35
N SER A 271 -2.59 13.40 -4.72
CA SER A 271 -1.88 14.58 -4.21
C SER A 271 -1.03 14.31 -2.96
N LEU A 272 -1.22 13.16 -2.32
CA LEU A 272 -0.56 12.77 -1.09
C LEU A 272 0.68 11.92 -1.45
N ILE A 273 1.81 12.62 -1.61
CA ILE A 273 3.08 12.04 -2.11
C ILE A 273 3.90 11.42 -0.98
N ASP A 274 3.97 12.13 0.15
CA ASP A 274 4.74 11.75 1.33
C ASP A 274 3.80 11.67 2.54
N CYS A 275 3.63 10.44 3.04
CA CYS A 275 2.84 10.20 4.25
C CYS A 275 3.56 10.57 5.54
N SER A 276 4.88 10.80 5.50
CA SER A 276 5.68 11.17 6.67
C SER A 276 5.63 12.68 6.92
N SER A 277 5.34 13.47 5.89
CA SER A 277 5.18 14.92 5.97
C SER A 277 4.18 15.41 4.94
N VAL A 278 2.89 15.37 5.30
CA VAL A 278 1.81 15.83 4.42
C VAL A 278 1.86 17.36 4.32
N GLY A 279 1.95 17.87 3.09
CA GLY A 279 1.93 19.31 2.83
C GLY A 279 0.64 19.96 3.35
N ALA A 280 0.71 21.18 3.87
CA ALA A 280 -0.46 21.87 4.41
C ALA A 280 -1.41 22.39 3.31
N ASN A 281 -2.70 22.53 3.67
CA ASN A 281 -3.79 22.99 2.81
C ASN A 281 -4.11 22.08 1.60
N LEU A 282 -3.76 20.80 1.67
CA LEU A 282 -4.22 19.81 0.70
C LEU A 282 -5.63 19.38 1.04
N ALA A 283 -6.53 19.46 0.06
CA ALA A 283 -7.85 18.86 0.15
C ALA A 283 -7.76 17.36 -0.15
N LEU A 284 -7.99 16.54 0.86
CA LEU A 284 -7.92 15.09 0.81
C LEU A 284 -9.32 14.48 0.98
N CYS A 285 -9.57 13.39 0.26
CA CYS A 285 -10.73 12.54 0.42
C CYS A 285 -10.49 11.52 1.52
N LEU A 286 -11.41 11.45 2.46
CA LEU A 286 -11.41 10.47 3.52
C LEU A 286 -12.08 9.18 3.00
N PRO A 287 -11.42 8.02 3.11
CA PRO A 287 -12.11 6.76 2.86
C PRO A 287 -13.19 6.50 3.92
N PRO A 288 -14.05 5.49 3.71
CA PRO A 288 -15.03 5.10 4.71
C PRO A 288 -14.40 4.82 6.08
N ARG A 289 -15.02 5.33 7.15
CA ARG A 289 -14.51 5.17 8.52
C ARG A 289 -14.66 3.75 9.04
N CYS A 290 -13.69 3.26 9.79
CA CYS A 290 -13.78 1.98 10.49
C CYS A 290 -13.87 2.20 12.01
N GLU A 291 -14.56 1.31 12.72
CA GLU A 291 -14.82 1.44 14.16
C GLU A 291 -13.52 1.30 14.98
N LYS A 292 -12.70 0.33 14.60
CA LYS A 292 -11.45 -0.08 15.22
C LYS A 292 -10.29 0.09 14.25
N LEU A 293 -9.26 0.76 14.77
CA LEU A 293 -7.96 0.91 14.13
C LEU A 293 -6.91 0.06 14.85
N TYR A 294 -5.86 -0.28 14.14
CA TYR A 294 -4.65 -0.88 14.68
C TYR A 294 -3.43 -0.14 14.14
N GLN A 295 -2.45 0.12 15.01
CA GLN A 295 -1.15 0.66 14.61
C GLN A 295 -0.18 -0.50 14.42
N VAL A 296 0.23 -0.74 13.17
CA VAL A 296 1.17 -1.80 12.82
C VAL A 296 2.56 -1.51 13.41
N LYS A 297 3.18 -2.51 14.03
CA LYS A 297 4.54 -2.45 14.58
C LYS A 297 5.55 -3.09 13.63
N PRO A 298 6.85 -2.77 13.74
CA PRO A 298 7.88 -3.33 12.85
C PRO A 298 7.95 -4.86 12.81
N SER A 299 7.57 -5.54 13.89
CA SER A 299 7.59 -7.01 13.98
C SER A 299 6.24 -7.67 13.67
N ASP A 300 5.21 -6.87 13.36
CA ASP A 300 3.89 -7.42 13.08
C ASP A 300 3.82 -8.01 11.67
N ASN A 301 2.92 -8.96 11.51
CA ASN A 301 2.47 -9.44 10.22
C ASN A 301 0.95 -9.63 10.27
N CYS A 302 0.33 -9.81 9.11
CA CYS A 302 -1.11 -10.00 9.01
C CYS A 302 -1.67 -11.10 9.92
N THR A 303 -0.98 -12.25 10.03
CA THR A 303 -1.44 -13.38 10.86
C THR A 303 -1.43 -13.05 12.35
N ARG A 304 -0.42 -12.28 12.80
CA ARG A 304 -0.30 -11.83 14.17
C ARG A 304 -1.37 -10.79 14.49
N ILE A 305 -1.57 -9.81 13.62
CA ILE A 305 -2.59 -8.76 13.79
C ILE A 305 -3.98 -9.40 13.82
N ALA A 306 -4.28 -10.27 12.85
CA ALA A 306 -5.52 -11.03 12.78
C ALA A 306 -5.85 -11.74 14.10
N SER A 307 -4.86 -12.39 14.70
CA SER A 307 -5.00 -13.08 15.99
C SER A 307 -5.18 -12.12 17.18
N LEU A 308 -4.60 -10.91 17.12
CA LEU A 308 -4.72 -9.90 18.18
C LEU A 308 -6.04 -9.13 18.13
N THR A 309 -6.66 -9.06 16.96
CA THR A 309 -7.88 -8.27 16.73
C THR A 309 -9.11 -9.12 16.45
N ASP A 310 -9.00 -10.45 16.52
CA ASP A 310 -10.06 -11.42 16.27
C ASP A 310 -10.74 -11.28 14.90
N ILE A 311 -9.95 -11.08 13.84
CA ILE A 311 -10.43 -10.99 12.45
C ILE A 311 -9.64 -11.91 11.52
N SER A 312 -10.16 -12.19 10.33
CA SER A 312 -9.40 -12.87 9.28
C SER A 312 -8.30 -11.96 8.73
N TRP A 313 -7.13 -12.49 8.42
CA TRP A 313 -6.09 -11.74 7.71
C TRP A 313 -6.54 -11.30 6.30
N LEU A 314 -7.48 -12.03 5.68
CA LEU A 314 -8.12 -11.61 4.42
C LEU A 314 -8.92 -10.31 4.61
N ASN A 315 -9.53 -10.12 5.79
CA ASN A 315 -10.22 -8.87 6.08
C ASN A 315 -9.23 -7.70 6.16
N ILE A 316 -8.05 -7.92 6.76
CA ILE A 316 -6.99 -6.90 6.81
C ILE A 316 -6.62 -6.45 5.40
N ILE A 317 -6.41 -7.38 4.47
CA ILE A 317 -6.13 -7.05 3.06
C ILE A 317 -7.30 -6.29 2.43
N SER A 318 -8.52 -6.79 2.57
CA SER A 318 -9.68 -6.20 1.91
C SER A 318 -10.09 -4.81 2.43
N TRP A 319 -9.73 -4.48 3.68
CA TRP A 319 -10.13 -3.24 4.34
C TRP A 319 -9.06 -2.15 4.29
N ASN A 320 -7.86 -2.47 3.81
CA ASN A 320 -6.72 -1.56 3.83
C ASN A 320 -6.06 -1.50 2.46
N GLY A 321 -6.20 -0.35 1.81
CA GLY A 321 -5.56 -0.04 0.54
C GLY A 321 -4.05 -0.11 0.67
N MET A 322 -3.36 -0.30 -0.46
CA MET A 322 -1.91 -0.51 -0.55
C MET A 322 -1.36 -1.79 0.11
N VAL A 323 -2.13 -2.50 0.93
CA VAL A 323 -1.72 -3.82 1.44
C VAL A 323 -1.74 -4.81 0.29
N ASP A 324 -0.59 -5.42 0.01
CA ASP A 324 -0.48 -6.36 -1.09
C ASP A 324 -1.29 -7.66 -0.82
N PRO A 325 -1.65 -8.44 -1.85
CA PRO A 325 -2.43 -9.67 -1.68
C PRO A 325 -1.79 -10.75 -0.79
N TRP A 326 -0.48 -10.68 -0.55
CA TRP A 326 0.26 -11.56 0.34
C TRP A 326 0.47 -10.96 1.74
N CYS A 327 0.01 -9.73 1.95
CA CYS A 327 0.24 -8.92 3.14
C CYS A 327 1.72 -8.87 3.55
N SER A 328 2.62 -8.83 2.56
CA SER A 328 4.07 -8.80 2.78
C SER A 328 4.58 -7.41 3.17
N ASN A 329 3.79 -6.38 2.87
CA ASN A 329 4.14 -4.98 3.05
C ASN A 329 3.36 -4.25 4.17
N ILE A 330 2.74 -4.99 5.10
CA ILE A 330 1.81 -4.44 6.11
C ILE A 330 2.44 -3.37 7.02
N TYR A 331 3.76 -3.45 7.22
CA TYR A 331 4.54 -2.40 7.87
C TYR A 331 5.29 -1.62 6.79
N GLY A 332 4.71 -0.50 6.35
CA GLY A 332 5.35 0.52 5.50
C GLY A 332 6.07 -0.04 4.28
N ALA A 333 5.38 -0.15 3.15
CA ALA A 333 6.04 -0.38 1.87
C ALA A 333 6.93 0.82 1.47
N GLN A 334 7.70 0.68 0.39
CA GLN A 334 8.28 1.82 -0.32
C GLN A 334 7.36 2.11 -1.53
N PRO A 335 6.67 3.27 -1.62
CA PRO A 335 6.67 4.39 -0.67
C PRO A 335 5.89 4.10 0.62
N SER A 336 6.29 4.73 1.73
CA SER A 336 5.61 4.60 3.03
C SER A 336 4.24 5.24 2.95
N TRP A 337 3.19 4.45 3.15
CA TRP A 337 1.79 4.90 3.14
C TRP A 337 1.17 5.00 4.55
N GLY A 338 2.01 4.98 5.58
CA GLY A 338 1.60 4.91 6.98
C GLY A 338 1.49 3.47 7.51
N SER A 339 1.04 3.34 8.75
CA SER A 339 0.92 2.08 9.49
C SER A 339 -0.35 1.98 10.33
N THR A 340 -1.26 2.94 10.20
CA THR A 340 -2.61 2.92 10.80
C THR A 340 -3.55 2.17 9.87
N ILE A 341 -4.08 1.04 10.31
CA ILE A 341 -4.96 0.19 9.51
C ILE A 341 -6.34 0.01 10.16
N CYS A 342 -7.35 -0.21 9.35
CA CYS A 342 -8.66 -0.67 9.77
C CYS A 342 -8.62 -2.16 10.15
N VAL A 343 -9.06 -2.47 11.38
CA VAL A 343 -9.29 -3.84 11.88
C VAL A 343 -10.76 -4.07 12.20
N SER A 344 -11.60 -3.32 11.52
CA SER A 344 -13.06 -3.45 11.45
C SER A 344 -13.51 -2.96 10.07
N PRO A 345 -14.71 -3.34 9.60
CA PRO A 345 -15.19 -2.95 8.29
C PRO A 345 -15.21 -1.42 8.11
N PRO A 346 -14.54 -0.87 7.08
CA PRO A 346 -14.71 0.51 6.65
C PRO A 346 -16.16 0.76 6.22
N GLY A 347 -16.79 1.81 6.74
CA GLY A 347 -18.22 2.08 6.64
C GLY A 347 -19.04 1.56 7.83
N GLY A 348 -18.41 0.89 8.80
CA GLY A 348 -19.04 0.35 10.01
C GLY A 348 -19.56 -1.07 9.87
N ALA A 349 -19.87 -1.69 11.02
CA ALA A 349 -20.58 -2.97 11.05
C ALA A 349 -22.05 -2.74 10.67
N TYR A 350 -22.53 -3.46 9.66
CA TYR A 350 -23.93 -3.42 9.28
C TYR A 350 -24.79 -3.96 10.42
N ASN A 351 -25.52 -3.08 11.10
CA ASN A 351 -26.40 -3.44 12.22
C ASN A 351 -27.88 -3.49 11.79
N HIS A 352 -28.14 -4.16 10.67
CA HIS A 352 -29.41 -4.86 10.56
C HIS A 352 -29.11 -6.31 10.87
N THR A 353 -29.52 -6.73 12.07
CA THR A 353 -29.73 -8.13 12.36
C THR A 353 -30.47 -8.77 11.18
N PRO A 354 -29.90 -9.80 10.53
CA PRO A 354 -30.72 -10.68 9.73
C PRO A 354 -31.86 -11.14 10.62
N GLY A 355 -33.08 -11.06 10.12
CA GLY A 355 -34.21 -11.72 10.76
C GLY A 355 -33.86 -13.20 10.94
N ASN A 356 -33.59 -13.56 12.18
CA ASN A 356 -33.37 -14.90 12.71
C ASN A 356 -32.01 -15.57 12.39
N GLY A 357 -31.30 -15.94 13.46
CA GLY A 357 -29.93 -16.43 13.38
C GLY A 357 -29.77 -17.92 13.11
N THR A 358 -28.56 -18.28 12.69
CA THR A 358 -27.83 -19.49 13.10
C THR A 358 -26.34 -19.24 12.82
N GLY A 359 -25.50 -19.31 13.85
CA GLY A 359 -24.04 -19.25 13.69
C GLY A 359 -23.48 -20.51 13.02
N GLY A 360 -22.48 -20.33 12.16
CA GLY A 360 -21.69 -21.44 11.59
C GLY A 360 -21.28 -21.27 10.11
N GLY A 361 -20.42 -20.31 9.79
CA GLY A 361 -19.38 -20.42 8.74
C GLY A 361 -19.73 -20.50 7.24
N VAL A 362 -20.96 -20.70 6.78
CA VAL A 362 -21.26 -20.86 5.33
C VAL A 362 -22.66 -20.34 5.01
N GLY A 363 -22.78 -19.34 4.13
CA GLY A 363 -24.03 -18.92 3.46
C GLY A 363 -25.19 -18.52 4.38
N GLY A 364 -25.60 -17.23 4.34
CA GLY A 364 -26.86 -16.80 4.93
C GLY A 364 -28.08 -17.55 4.33
N PRO A 365 -29.28 -17.42 4.93
CA PRO A 365 -30.42 -18.24 4.55
C PRO A 365 -30.75 -18.10 3.06
N GLY A 366 -30.67 -19.22 2.34
CA GLY A 366 -31.03 -19.33 0.92
C GLY A 366 -29.85 -19.54 -0.02
N GLY A 367 -28.61 -19.17 0.35
CA GLY A 367 -27.47 -19.08 -0.57
C GLY A 367 -26.28 -19.99 -0.28
N ASN A 368 -25.54 -20.34 -1.33
CA ASN A 368 -24.18 -20.86 -1.25
C ASN A 368 -23.18 -19.69 -1.16
N GLY A 369 -21.96 -19.98 -0.68
CA GLY A 369 -20.85 -19.04 -0.64
C GLY A 369 -20.39 -18.48 -2.02
N ASP A 370 -21.06 -18.83 -3.11
CA ASP A 370 -20.80 -18.42 -4.50
C ASP A 370 -21.83 -17.39 -5.04
N GLY A 371 -22.77 -16.93 -4.20
CA GLY A 371 -23.78 -15.92 -4.56
C GLY A 371 -25.05 -16.45 -5.20
N TYR A 372 -25.20 -17.77 -5.29
CA TYR A 372 -26.41 -18.41 -5.81
C TYR A 372 -27.27 -18.97 -4.69
N ALA A 373 -28.58 -18.88 -4.87
CA ALA A 373 -29.56 -19.52 -4.02
C ALA A 373 -29.74 -21.01 -4.33
N LYS A 374 -30.11 -21.80 -3.32
CA LYS A 374 -30.45 -23.22 -3.45
C LYS A 374 -31.86 -23.43 -4.00
N GLU A 375 -32.79 -22.58 -3.62
CA GLU A 375 -34.22 -22.70 -3.95
C GLU A 375 -34.79 -21.35 -4.36
N VAL A 376 -35.82 -21.36 -5.20
CA VAL A 376 -36.57 -20.16 -5.58
C VAL A 376 -37.59 -19.85 -4.49
N VAL A 377 -37.66 -18.58 -4.08
CA VAL A 377 -38.67 -18.05 -3.17
C VAL A 377 -39.61 -17.11 -3.91
N LEU A 378 -40.78 -16.83 -3.33
CA LEU A 378 -41.64 -15.77 -3.83
C LEU A 378 -41.13 -14.40 -3.35
N PRO A 379 -41.29 -13.33 -4.16
CA PRO A 379 -41.04 -11.97 -3.68
C PRO A 379 -41.85 -11.67 -2.41
N PRO A 380 -41.35 -10.81 -1.50
CA PRO A 380 -42.07 -10.42 -0.29
C PRO A 380 -43.50 -9.96 -0.62
N ALA A 381 -44.48 -10.39 0.17
CA ALA A 381 -45.88 -10.04 -0.06
C ALA A 381 -46.07 -8.52 -0.04
N GLY A 382 -46.72 -7.98 -1.09
CA GLY A 382 -46.93 -6.54 -1.24
C GLY A 382 -45.73 -5.76 -1.80
N SER A 383 -44.62 -6.42 -2.12
CA SER A 383 -43.47 -5.78 -2.76
C SER A 383 -43.73 -5.42 -4.22
N VAL A 384 -43.13 -4.32 -4.67
CA VAL A 384 -43.11 -3.91 -6.08
C VAL A 384 -41.76 -4.34 -6.67
N LEU A 385 -41.78 -5.34 -7.55
CA LEU A 385 -40.57 -5.84 -8.19
C LEU A 385 -40.08 -4.82 -9.24
N ALA A 386 -38.78 -4.53 -9.24
CA ALA A 386 -38.18 -3.64 -10.23
C ALA A 386 -38.26 -4.24 -11.64
N THR A 387 -38.27 -3.36 -12.65
CA THR A 387 -38.36 -3.78 -14.05
C THR A 387 -37.23 -4.74 -14.41
N ASN A 388 -37.57 -5.83 -15.10
CA ASN A 388 -36.64 -6.88 -15.55
C ASN A 388 -35.86 -7.63 -14.45
N THR A 389 -36.19 -7.46 -13.17
CA THR A 389 -35.63 -8.32 -12.11
C THR A 389 -36.09 -9.77 -12.31
N THR A 390 -35.14 -10.72 -12.22
CA THR A 390 -35.47 -12.15 -12.32
C THR A 390 -36.43 -12.60 -11.20
N ARG A 391 -37.36 -13.49 -11.53
CA ARG A 391 -38.21 -14.18 -10.55
C ARG A 391 -37.62 -15.52 -10.08
N SER A 392 -36.60 -16.03 -10.77
CA SER A 392 -35.84 -17.23 -10.37
C SER A 392 -34.82 -16.86 -9.30
N CYS A 393 -35.33 -16.37 -8.17
CA CYS A 393 -34.54 -15.77 -7.11
C CYS A 393 -34.84 -16.45 -5.77
N GLY A 394 -33.81 -16.72 -4.97
CA GLY A 394 -33.97 -17.24 -3.62
C GLY A 394 -33.85 -16.19 -2.52
N LEU A 395 -33.43 -14.97 -2.84
CA LEU A 395 -33.40 -13.85 -1.90
C LEU A 395 -33.73 -12.54 -2.61
N PHE A 396 -34.82 -11.89 -2.20
CA PHE A 396 -35.19 -10.56 -2.67
C PHE A 396 -34.87 -9.49 -1.63
N TYR A 397 -34.61 -8.27 -2.09
CA TYR A 397 -34.36 -7.12 -1.24
C TYR A 397 -35.14 -5.90 -1.71
N THR A 398 -35.89 -5.28 -0.79
CA THR A 398 -36.61 -4.02 -1.02
C THR A 398 -35.74 -2.86 -0.57
N VAL A 399 -35.36 -2.02 -1.54
CA VAL A 399 -34.45 -0.89 -1.34
C VAL A 399 -35.06 0.14 -0.40
N GLN A 400 -34.28 0.60 0.56
CA GLN A 400 -34.58 1.68 1.48
C GLN A 400 -33.96 3.00 1.00
N ALA A 401 -34.47 4.12 1.52
CA ALA A 401 -33.90 5.43 1.22
C ALA A 401 -32.45 5.51 1.74
N GLY A 402 -31.50 5.87 0.88
CA GLY A 402 -30.08 5.98 1.22
C GLY A 402 -29.24 4.73 0.91
N ASP A 403 -29.86 3.63 0.47
CA ASP A 403 -29.13 2.45 0.03
C ASP A 403 -28.25 2.75 -1.21
N THR A 404 -27.15 2.03 -1.31
CA THR A 404 -26.30 1.98 -2.51
C THR A 404 -26.16 0.55 -2.98
N CYS A 405 -25.91 0.34 -4.28
CA CYS A 405 -25.69 -0.99 -4.83
C CYS A 405 -24.51 -1.69 -4.15
N ARG A 406 -23.42 -0.96 -3.92
CA ARG A 406 -22.27 -1.47 -3.16
C ARG A 406 -22.69 -1.85 -1.73
N GLY A 407 -23.44 -1.00 -1.04
CA GLY A 407 -23.94 -1.26 0.31
C GLY A 407 -24.79 -2.53 0.41
N ILE A 408 -25.68 -2.75 -0.56
CA ILE A 408 -26.54 -3.93 -0.64
C ILE A 408 -25.72 -5.22 -0.85
N LEU A 409 -24.68 -5.16 -1.70
CA LEU A 409 -23.91 -6.35 -2.10
C LEU A 409 -22.86 -6.81 -1.09
N ILE A 410 -22.38 -5.91 -0.23
CA ILE A 410 -21.38 -6.24 0.81
C ILE A 410 -21.85 -7.42 1.69
N ASN A 411 -23.16 -7.63 1.85
CA ASN A 411 -23.72 -8.68 2.70
C ASN A 411 -24.48 -9.78 1.96
N SER A 412 -24.75 -9.63 0.66
CA SER A 412 -25.52 -10.63 -0.08
C SER A 412 -24.66 -11.79 -0.56
N ASN A 413 -23.33 -11.71 -0.39
CA ASN A 413 -22.37 -12.65 -0.95
C ASN A 413 -22.60 -12.89 -2.46
N THR A 414 -23.14 -11.88 -3.16
CA THR A 414 -23.46 -11.93 -4.59
C THR A 414 -22.42 -11.09 -5.33
N PRO A 415 -21.72 -11.65 -6.33
CA PRO A 415 -20.89 -10.87 -7.24
C PRO A 415 -21.67 -9.71 -7.89
N SER A 416 -21.03 -8.56 -8.07
CA SER A 416 -21.68 -7.36 -8.59
C SER A 416 -22.17 -7.52 -10.04
N ASP A 417 -21.40 -8.22 -10.86
CA ASP A 417 -21.78 -8.60 -12.23
C ASP A 417 -23.02 -9.52 -12.24
N LEU A 418 -23.09 -10.50 -11.34
CA LEU A 418 -24.26 -11.35 -11.17
C LEU A 418 -25.50 -10.55 -10.74
N PHE A 419 -25.34 -9.64 -9.77
CA PHE A 419 -26.44 -8.79 -9.32
C PHE A 419 -26.99 -7.86 -10.41
N LEU A 420 -26.11 -7.30 -11.25
CA LEU A 420 -26.52 -6.47 -12.39
C LEU A 420 -27.17 -7.32 -13.49
N ALA A 421 -26.66 -8.53 -13.75
CA ALA A 421 -27.23 -9.44 -14.74
C ALA A 421 -28.65 -9.89 -14.39
N ILE A 422 -28.93 -10.15 -13.11
CA ILE A 422 -30.25 -10.57 -12.64
C ILE A 422 -31.22 -9.41 -12.36
N ASN A 423 -30.71 -8.16 -12.39
CA ASN A 423 -31.50 -6.93 -12.28
C ASN A 423 -31.12 -5.90 -13.37
N PRO A 424 -31.42 -6.16 -14.66
CA PRO A 424 -30.94 -5.35 -15.77
C PRO A 424 -31.39 -3.88 -15.75
N SER A 425 -32.44 -3.53 -15.01
CA SER A 425 -32.85 -2.13 -14.83
C SER A 425 -31.80 -1.27 -14.15
N LEU A 426 -30.85 -1.88 -13.41
CA LEU A 426 -29.74 -1.18 -12.76
C LEU A 426 -28.61 -0.82 -13.73
N GLY A 427 -28.60 -1.37 -14.95
CA GLY A 427 -27.59 -1.08 -15.96
C GLY A 427 -26.20 -1.62 -15.60
N THR A 428 -25.18 -0.77 -15.67
CA THR A 428 -23.78 -1.09 -15.35
C THR A 428 -23.44 -0.72 -13.91
N ALA A 429 -22.27 -1.16 -13.42
CA ALA A 429 -21.79 -0.84 -12.07
C ALA A 429 -21.80 0.69 -11.80
N ASP A 430 -21.33 1.47 -12.78
CA ASP A 430 -21.26 2.94 -12.67
C ASP A 430 -22.64 3.59 -12.60
N THR A 431 -23.65 3.04 -13.29
CA THR A 431 -25.01 3.59 -13.27
C THR A 431 -25.88 3.05 -12.14
N CYS A 432 -25.44 2.01 -11.45
CA CYS A 432 -26.27 1.23 -10.53
C CYS A 432 -26.89 2.10 -9.44
N ASN A 433 -26.08 2.89 -8.74
CA ASN A 433 -26.56 3.75 -7.64
C ASN A 433 -27.61 4.76 -8.11
N SER A 434 -27.47 5.30 -9.32
CA SER A 434 -28.43 6.29 -9.87
C SER A 434 -29.78 5.68 -10.27
N LYS A 435 -29.83 4.36 -10.49
CA LYS A 435 -31.02 3.62 -10.93
C LYS A 435 -31.66 2.81 -9.81
N LEU A 436 -30.95 2.64 -8.69
CA LEU A 436 -31.44 1.99 -7.50
C LEU A 436 -32.53 2.86 -6.84
N THR A 437 -33.78 2.41 -6.94
CA THR A 437 -34.94 3.18 -6.49
C THR A 437 -35.51 2.63 -5.18
N ALA A 438 -35.58 3.47 -4.14
CA ALA A 438 -36.21 3.12 -2.87
C ALA A 438 -37.68 2.68 -3.05
N GLY A 439 -38.08 1.64 -2.32
CA GLY A 439 -39.40 1.01 -2.41
C GLY A 439 -39.51 -0.07 -3.50
N LEU A 440 -38.58 -0.14 -4.46
CA LEU A 440 -38.54 -1.24 -5.41
C LEU A 440 -37.75 -2.44 -4.86
N THR A 441 -38.11 -3.62 -5.34
CA THR A 441 -37.55 -4.90 -4.91
C THR A 441 -36.72 -5.54 -6.01
N TYR A 442 -35.51 -5.97 -5.67
CA TYR A 442 -34.51 -6.53 -6.57
C TYR A 442 -34.13 -7.95 -6.12
N CYS A 443 -33.65 -8.77 -7.04
CA CYS A 443 -33.12 -10.09 -6.72
C CYS A 443 -31.68 -9.95 -6.21
N LEU A 444 -31.40 -10.44 -5.01
CA LEU A 444 -30.04 -10.49 -4.48
C LEU A 444 -29.33 -11.79 -4.84
N GLN A 445 -30.01 -12.93 -4.74
CA GLN A 445 -29.40 -14.24 -4.98
C GLN A 445 -30.27 -15.07 -5.93
N PRO A 446 -29.83 -15.29 -7.17
CA PRO A 446 -30.55 -16.11 -8.13
C PRO A 446 -30.27 -17.59 -7.88
N VAL A 447 -31.17 -18.49 -8.30
CA VAL A 447 -30.80 -19.92 -8.41
C VAL A 447 -29.85 -20.12 -9.60
N LYS A 448 -29.04 -21.19 -9.62
CA LYS A 448 -28.01 -21.39 -10.67
C LYS A 448 -28.54 -21.36 -12.10
N ASN A 449 -29.77 -21.84 -12.30
CA ASN A 449 -30.47 -21.88 -13.58
C ASN A 449 -31.40 -20.67 -13.80
N TRP A 450 -31.13 -19.53 -13.18
CA TRP A 450 -32.00 -18.35 -13.28
C TRP A 450 -32.18 -17.82 -14.70
N ASN A 451 -31.21 -18.09 -15.57
CA ASN A 451 -31.19 -17.67 -16.97
C ASN A 451 -31.55 -18.80 -17.94
N ASP A 452 -32.01 -19.95 -17.45
CA ASP A 452 -32.49 -21.01 -18.31
C ASP A 452 -33.85 -20.63 -18.91
N PRO A 453 -34.11 -20.93 -20.20
CA PRO A 453 -35.43 -20.73 -20.77
C PRO A 453 -36.45 -21.60 -20.02
N LEU A 454 -37.44 -20.96 -19.40
CA LEU A 454 -38.43 -21.62 -18.54
C LEU A 454 -39.11 -22.81 -19.27
N PRO A 455 -39.20 -24.00 -18.66
CA PRO A 455 -40.13 -25.02 -19.14
C PRO A 455 -41.57 -24.54 -18.90
N ILE A 456 -42.35 -24.47 -19.98
CA ILE A 456 -43.78 -24.14 -19.95
C ILE A 456 -44.49 -25.17 -19.06
N SER A 457 -44.74 -24.81 -17.81
CA SER A 457 -45.55 -25.61 -16.91
C SER A 457 -46.99 -25.13 -17.03
N THR A 458 -47.76 -25.78 -17.90
CA THR A 458 -49.22 -25.65 -17.93
C THR A 458 -49.81 -26.03 -16.55
N PRO A 459 -50.77 -25.26 -16.01
CA PRO A 459 -51.37 -25.58 -14.73
C PRO A 459 -52.10 -26.93 -14.84
N THR A 460 -51.63 -27.92 -14.07
CA THR A 460 -52.35 -29.19 -13.92
C THR A 460 -53.51 -28.94 -12.95
N PRO A 461 -54.78 -29.24 -13.33
CA PRO A 461 -55.91 -29.05 -12.43
C PRO A 461 -55.78 -29.96 -11.21
N SER A 462 -55.91 -29.36 -10.03
CA SER A 462 -55.86 -30.03 -8.74
C SER A 462 -57.00 -31.07 -8.62
N PRO A 463 -56.77 -32.29 -8.13
CA PRO A 463 -57.82 -33.28 -8.00
C PRO A 463 -58.79 -32.88 -6.89
N THR A 464 -60.07 -32.74 -7.25
CA THR A 464 -61.17 -32.51 -6.32
C THR A 464 -61.32 -33.71 -5.39
N ARG A 465 -61.12 -33.49 -4.09
CA ARG A 465 -61.35 -34.50 -3.04
C ARG A 465 -62.86 -34.68 -2.81
N PRO A 466 -63.43 -35.90 -2.89
CA PRO A 466 -64.82 -36.12 -2.52
C PRO A 466 -64.99 -36.03 -1.00
N ALA A 467 -66.05 -35.37 -0.57
CA ALA A 467 -66.52 -35.40 0.82
C ALA A 467 -67.21 -36.74 1.11
N VAL A 468 -66.84 -37.42 2.19
CA VAL A 468 -67.68 -38.45 2.82
C VAL A 468 -67.61 -38.32 4.35
N SER A 469 -68.81 -38.43 4.90
CA SER A 469 -69.34 -38.17 6.23
C SER A 469 -68.94 -39.17 7.33
N THR A 470 -69.01 -38.65 8.56
CA THR A 470 -68.97 -39.33 9.86
C THR A 470 -69.99 -40.45 10.05
N SER A 471 -69.58 -41.53 10.73
CA SER A 471 -70.43 -42.24 11.71
C SER A 471 -69.58 -42.88 12.82
N LEU A 472 -70.05 -42.73 14.07
CA LEU A 472 -69.48 -43.33 15.29
C LEU A 472 -69.97 -44.78 15.46
N SER A 473 -69.14 -45.66 16.05
CA SER A 473 -69.32 -46.19 17.42
C SER A 473 -68.57 -47.52 17.71
N LYS A 474 -67.82 -47.50 18.84
CA LYS A 474 -67.62 -48.52 19.89
C LYS A 474 -67.19 -49.96 19.51
N THR A 475 -66.15 -50.50 20.17
CA THR A 475 -66.25 -51.32 21.40
C THR A 475 -64.87 -51.69 22.00
N ALA A 476 -64.85 -51.78 23.34
CA ALA A 476 -63.87 -52.16 24.38
C ALA A 476 -62.75 -53.19 24.06
N SER A 477 -61.51 -53.02 24.57
CA SER A 477 -60.94 -53.52 25.86
C SER A 477 -60.82 -55.06 25.92
N THR A 478 -59.78 -55.74 26.40
CA THR A 478 -58.78 -55.49 27.46
C THR A 478 -57.74 -56.63 27.46
N SER A 479 -56.64 -56.41 28.21
CA SER A 479 -55.86 -57.41 28.97
C SER A 479 -54.87 -58.31 28.23
N ALA A 480 -53.73 -58.72 28.77
CA ALA A 480 -52.80 -58.23 29.78
C ALA A 480 -51.69 -59.30 29.90
N ARG A 481 -50.54 -58.86 30.42
CA ARG A 481 -49.78 -59.53 31.50
C ARG A 481 -48.61 -60.47 31.16
N SER A 482 -47.55 -60.18 31.93
CA SER A 482 -46.56 -61.06 32.56
C SER A 482 -45.37 -61.51 31.71
N SER A 483 -44.16 -61.62 32.24
CA SER A 483 -43.60 -61.31 33.56
C SER A 483 -42.07 -61.45 33.52
N SER A 484 -41.46 -60.88 34.54
CA SER A 484 -40.05 -60.70 34.90
C SER A 484 -39.30 -61.96 35.39
N LYS A 485 -37.95 -61.89 35.40
CA LYS A 485 -37.01 -62.13 36.55
C LYS A 485 -35.52 -62.09 36.09
N LEU A 486 -34.63 -61.26 36.68
CA LEU A 486 -33.81 -61.37 37.93
C LEU A 486 -32.55 -62.29 37.74
N VAL A 487 -31.30 -62.07 38.16
CA VAL A 487 -30.53 -61.31 39.21
C VAL A 487 -29.05 -61.23 38.71
N SER A 488 -28.13 -60.30 39.04
CA SER A 488 -27.41 -60.05 40.33
C SER A 488 -26.28 -59.01 40.11
N GLY A 489 -26.25 -57.88 40.82
CA GLY A 489 -25.23 -57.53 41.84
C GLY A 489 -24.20 -56.50 41.29
N SER A 490 -23.71 -55.46 41.96
CA SER A 490 -23.81 -54.97 43.34
C SER A 490 -23.23 -53.52 43.43
N SER A 491 -23.98 -52.62 44.07
CA SER A 491 -23.59 -51.53 45.01
C SER A 491 -22.35 -50.63 44.82
N GLY A 492 -22.57 -49.31 44.99
CA GLY A 492 -21.56 -48.40 45.59
C GLY A 492 -21.80 -46.92 45.30
N PHE A 493 -21.99 -46.09 46.33
CA PHE A 493 -22.67 -44.79 46.30
C PHE A 493 -21.70 -43.60 46.58
N SER A 494 -21.91 -42.49 45.85
CA SER A 494 -21.84 -41.05 46.20
C SER A 494 -20.83 -40.45 47.22
N SER A 495 -20.21 -39.33 46.77
CA SER A 495 -19.96 -38.02 47.43
C SER A 495 -19.13 -37.89 48.72
N LYS A 496 -18.13 -37.00 48.74
CA LYS A 496 -18.16 -35.61 49.29
C LYS A 496 -16.74 -35.05 49.57
N VAL A 497 -16.68 -33.71 49.61
CA VAL A 497 -15.58 -32.75 49.87
C VAL A 497 -15.00 -32.84 51.30
N ILE A 498 -13.70 -32.54 51.48
CA ILE A 498 -13.08 -31.51 52.39
C ILE A 498 -11.57 -31.79 52.64
N SER A 499 -10.84 -30.68 52.78
CA SER A 499 -9.41 -30.41 52.98
C SER A 499 -8.72 -31.03 54.22
N THR A 500 -7.37 -31.00 54.24
CA THR A 500 -6.58 -30.28 55.28
C THR A 500 -5.06 -30.27 54.98
N SER A 501 -4.39 -29.25 55.52
CA SER A 501 -3.01 -28.78 55.33
C SER A 501 -1.96 -29.42 56.24
N THR A 502 -0.67 -29.19 55.95
CA THR A 502 0.35 -28.83 56.99
C THR A 502 1.45 -27.89 56.46
N LYS A 503 1.90 -26.99 57.36
CA LYS A 503 2.91 -25.90 57.32
C LYS A 503 4.36 -26.42 57.15
N SER A 504 5.47 -25.67 56.96
CA SER A 504 5.89 -24.35 57.49
C SER A 504 7.24 -23.86 56.91
N SER A 505 7.46 -22.52 57.00
CA SER A 505 8.71 -21.78 57.31
C SER A 505 9.59 -21.14 56.21
N ALA A 506 9.35 -19.83 56.02
CA ALA A 506 10.23 -18.66 56.28
C ALA A 506 11.59 -18.42 55.55
N ARG A 507 11.67 -17.17 55.05
CA ARG A 507 12.74 -16.29 54.48
C ARG A 507 14.01 -16.14 55.38
N PRO A 508 15.17 -15.53 54.95
CA PRO A 508 15.27 -14.16 54.39
C PRO A 508 16.34 -13.92 53.29
N ALA A 509 16.42 -12.65 52.88
CA ALA A 509 17.19 -12.03 51.82
C ALA A 509 18.73 -12.03 51.99
N SER A 510 19.46 -11.84 50.87
CA SER A 510 20.73 -11.09 50.89
C SER A 510 20.99 -10.40 49.55
N ALA A 511 21.44 -9.15 49.64
CA ALA A 511 21.99 -8.35 48.56
C ALA A 511 23.46 -8.76 48.28
N THR A 512 24.02 -8.25 47.16
CA THR A 512 25.30 -7.49 47.05
C THR A 512 26.07 -7.81 45.74
N THR A 513 26.53 -6.71 45.10
CA THR A 513 27.80 -6.49 44.35
C THR A 513 27.96 -6.82 42.85
N ARG A 514 27.95 -5.74 42.04
CA ARG A 514 29.07 -5.16 41.23
C ARG A 514 30.30 -6.04 40.91
N SER A 515 30.64 -6.12 39.61
CA SER A 515 31.93 -5.73 38.96
C SER A 515 31.81 -6.00 37.44
N LEU A 516 31.88 -4.99 36.55
CA LEU A 516 33.08 -4.45 35.88
C LEU A 516 33.93 -5.52 35.17
N VAL A 517 33.83 -5.57 33.84
CA VAL A 517 34.86 -5.17 32.86
C VAL A 517 34.15 -4.48 31.70
#